data_AF-A0A0B3AK42-F1
#
_entry.id   AF-A0A0B3AK42-F1
#
_cell.length_a   1.000
_cell.length_b   1.000
_cell.length_c   1.000
_cell.angle_alpha   90.00
_cell.angle_beta   90.00
_cell.angle_gamma   90.00
#
_symmetry.space_group_name_H-M   'P 1'
#
loop_
_entity.id
_entity.type
_entity.pdbx_description
1 polymer ?
#
loop_
_entity_poly.entity_id
_entity_poly.type
_entity_poly.pdbx_seq_one_letter_code
_entity_poly.pdbx_strand_id
1 'polypeptide(L)'
;MSYGDKVSDAAEGVTKGVLGYTEEKIKQFAKKFIDRKLIFINRPETIELVKEQLKSGEWSLCKQYIKDIDLKILVQLGLALRKLESDQVELQNLRDKIVYKYKMKGLHIAQVVQNKILRILLEVLPLK
;
A
#
# COMPACT_ATOMS: atom_id res chain seq x y z
N MET A 1 16.64 36.53 34.42
CA MET A 1 16.80 36.35 32.96
C MET A 1 16.75 34.86 32.68
N SER A 2 15.56 34.34 32.34
CA SER A 2 15.33 32.92 32.07
C SER A 2 15.58 32.64 30.59
N TYR A 3 16.57 31.79 30.30
CA TYR A 3 16.92 31.30 28.96
C TYR A 3 16.00 30.12 28.57
N GLY A 4 14.69 30.25 28.79
CA GLY A 4 13.69 29.18 28.60
C GLY A 4 12.84 29.31 27.34
N ASP A 5 12.64 30.53 26.82
CA ASP A 5 11.48 30.78 25.94
C ASP A 5 11.79 30.82 24.43
N LYS A 6 13.04 30.59 24.00
CA LYS A 6 13.40 30.68 22.56
C LYS A 6 13.54 29.34 21.83
N VAL A 7 13.52 28.22 22.54
CA VAL A 7 13.68 26.88 21.93
C VAL A 7 12.33 26.22 21.64
N SER A 8 11.27 26.59 22.37
CA SER A 8 9.94 25.99 22.22
C SER A 8 9.22 26.45 20.94
N ASP A 9 9.31 27.73 20.60
CA ASP A 9 8.58 28.28 19.43
C ASP A 9 9.16 27.84 18.08
N ALA A 10 10.48 27.60 18.01
CA ALA A 10 11.13 27.08 16.81
C ALA A 10 10.80 25.60 16.56
N ALA A 11 10.61 24.81 17.62
CA ALA A 11 10.26 23.39 17.52
C ALA A 11 8.81 23.18 17.05
N GLU A 12 7.88 24.03 17.49
CA GLU A 12 6.48 24.00 17.04
C GLU A 12 6.29 24.48 15.60
N GLY A 13 7.09 25.45 15.15
CA GLY A 13 7.06 25.94 13.77
C GLY A 13 7.51 24.90 12.74
N VAL A 14 8.51 24.10 13.07
CA VAL A 14 9.03 23.04 12.18
C VAL A 14 8.09 21.83 12.13
N THR A 15 7.45 21.45 13.25
CA THR A 15 6.49 20.34 13.26
C THR A 15 5.20 20.67 12.50
N LYS A 16 4.66 21.88 12.61
CA LYS A 16 3.47 22.30 11.84
C LYS A 16 3.77 22.46 10.34
N GLY A 17 4.97 22.94 9.99
CA GLY A 17 5.41 23.09 8.60
C GLY A 17 5.64 21.76 7.86
N VAL A 18 6.09 20.72 8.57
CA VAL A 18 6.26 19.37 7.98
C VAL A 18 4.90 18.68 7.86
N LEU A 19 4.06 18.69 8.91
CA LEU A 19 2.81 17.92 8.94
C LEU A 19 1.77 18.39 7.91
N GLY A 20 1.62 19.70 7.71
CA GLY A 20 0.65 20.26 6.74
C GLY A 20 1.03 20.05 5.28
N TYR A 21 2.32 19.88 4.97
CA TYR A 21 2.83 19.70 3.61
C TYR A 21 3.03 18.22 3.22
N THR A 22 3.05 17.31 4.20
CA THR A 22 3.41 15.92 3.94
C THR A 22 2.29 15.09 3.36
N GLU A 23 1.02 15.27 3.73
CA GLU A 23 0.02 14.27 3.35
C GLU A 23 -0.25 14.24 1.84
N GLU A 24 -0.47 15.39 1.22
CA GLU A 24 -0.68 15.46 -0.24
C GLU A 24 0.58 15.13 -1.03
N LYS A 25 1.76 15.59 -0.60
CA LYS A 25 3.02 15.23 -1.27
C LYS A 25 3.37 13.75 -1.10
N ILE A 26 3.14 13.16 0.07
CA ILE A 26 3.32 11.71 0.30
C ILE A 26 2.32 10.92 -0.53
N LYS A 27 1.05 11.35 -0.60
CA LYS A 27 0.04 10.74 -1.47
C LYS A 27 0.46 10.82 -2.94
N GLN A 28 0.96 11.97 -3.40
CA GLN A 28 1.44 12.15 -4.78
C GLN A 28 2.73 11.37 -5.08
N PHE A 29 3.67 11.28 -4.14
CA PHE A 29 4.89 10.49 -4.26
C PHE A 29 4.57 8.99 -4.27
N ALA A 30 3.72 8.53 -3.35
CA ALA A 30 3.23 7.17 -3.33
C ALA A 30 2.50 6.85 -4.64
N LYS A 31 1.66 7.76 -5.15
CA LYS A 31 0.95 7.60 -6.42
C LYS A 31 1.92 7.46 -7.60
N LYS A 32 2.86 8.39 -7.79
CA LYS A 32 3.87 8.34 -8.88
C LYS A 32 4.81 7.14 -8.78
N PHE A 33 5.15 6.73 -7.56
CA PHE A 33 6.04 5.60 -7.32
C PHE A 33 5.33 4.26 -7.57
N ILE A 34 4.09 4.12 -7.08
CA ILE A 34 3.22 2.99 -7.38
C ILE A 34 2.96 2.92 -8.88
N ASP A 35 2.68 4.06 -9.53
CA ASP A 35 2.51 4.12 -10.99
C ASP A 35 3.66 3.46 -11.74
N ARG A 36 4.92 3.82 -11.42
CA ARG A 36 6.10 3.19 -12.01
C ARG A 36 6.18 1.69 -11.71
N LYS A 37 5.80 1.28 -10.50
CA LYS A 37 5.80 -0.12 -10.10
C LYS A 37 4.64 -0.92 -10.69
N LEU A 38 3.57 -0.29 -11.16
CA LEU A 38 2.42 -0.94 -11.79
C LEU A 38 2.44 -0.90 -13.33
N ILE A 39 3.45 -0.29 -13.96
CA ILE A 39 3.58 -0.23 -15.44
C ILE A 39 3.41 -1.61 -16.10
N PHE A 40 3.92 -2.67 -15.46
CA PHE A 40 3.80 -4.05 -15.97
C PHE A 40 2.36 -4.56 -16.10
N ILE A 41 1.39 -3.92 -15.43
CA ILE A 41 -0.02 -4.28 -15.54
C ILE A 41 -0.59 -3.83 -16.88
N ASN A 42 -0.06 -2.76 -17.49
CA ASN A 42 -0.40 -2.28 -18.84
C ASN A 42 -1.93 -2.21 -19.13
N ARG A 43 -2.75 -1.99 -18.11
CA ARG A 43 -4.21 -1.79 -18.19
C ARG A 43 -4.64 -0.71 -17.19
N PRO A 44 -5.18 0.44 -17.65
CA PRO A 44 -5.53 1.56 -16.79
C PRO A 44 -6.54 1.19 -15.69
N GLU A 45 -7.55 0.40 -16.01
CA GLU A 45 -8.67 0.06 -15.11
C GLU A 45 -8.17 -0.80 -13.94
N THR A 46 -7.30 -1.77 -14.24
CA THR A 46 -6.66 -2.60 -13.22
C THR A 46 -5.71 -1.77 -12.35
N ILE A 47 -4.99 -0.82 -12.94
CA ILE A 47 -4.11 0.10 -12.19
C ILE A 47 -4.94 0.97 -11.23
N GLU A 48 -6.10 1.46 -11.67
CA GLU A 48 -7.02 2.22 -10.82
C GLU A 48 -7.57 1.37 -9.67
N LEU A 49 -8.00 0.14 -9.95
CA LEU A 49 -8.45 -0.80 -8.91
C LEU A 49 -7.39 -1.06 -7.84
N VAL A 50 -6.11 -1.19 -8.24
CA VAL A 50 -4.99 -1.34 -7.29
C VAL A 50 -4.78 -0.05 -6.48
N LYS A 51 -4.87 1.12 -7.12
CA LYS A 51 -4.75 2.42 -6.44
C LYS A 51 -5.88 2.67 -5.45
N GLU A 52 -7.10 2.24 -5.74
CA GLU A 52 -8.22 2.35 -4.81
C GLU A 52 -7.95 1.63 -3.48
N GLN A 53 -7.16 0.56 -3.50
CA GLN A 53 -6.81 -0.17 -2.29
C GLN A 53 -5.99 0.66 -1.31
N LEU A 54 -5.33 1.73 -1.77
CA LEU A 54 -4.63 2.67 -0.90
C LEU A 54 -5.54 3.36 0.12
N LYS A 55 -6.85 3.37 -0.15
CA LYS A 55 -7.87 3.94 0.74
C LYS A 55 -8.51 2.88 1.64
N SER A 56 -8.21 1.60 1.46
CA SER A 56 -8.82 0.53 2.25
C SER A 56 -8.29 0.50 3.68
N GLY A 57 -9.15 0.09 4.62
CA GLY A 57 -8.77 -0.13 6.02
C GLY A 57 -7.71 -1.23 6.16
N GLU A 58 -7.83 -2.31 5.37
CA GLU A 58 -6.89 -3.44 5.35
C GLU A 58 -5.48 -2.99 4.93
N TRP A 59 -5.38 -2.14 3.90
CA TRP A 59 -4.11 -1.51 3.53
C TRP A 59 -3.55 -0.59 4.62
N SER A 60 -4.41 0.17 5.29
CA SER A 60 -3.99 1.10 6.34
C SER A 60 -3.37 0.38 7.55
N LEU A 61 -3.82 -0.84 7.84
CA LEU A 61 -3.20 -1.73 8.83
C LEU A 61 -1.89 -2.31 8.28
N CYS A 62 -1.92 -2.89 7.08
CA CYS A 62 -0.75 -3.57 6.49
C CYS A 62 0.46 -2.65 6.30
N LYS A 63 0.24 -1.38 5.90
CA LYS A 63 1.33 -0.43 5.62
C LYS A 63 2.18 -0.09 6.84
N GLN A 64 1.64 -0.27 8.06
CA GLN A 64 2.35 -0.01 9.31
C GLN A 64 3.36 -1.13 9.64
N TYR A 65 3.03 -2.37 9.29
CA TYR A 65 3.84 -3.56 9.62
C TYR A 65 4.76 -4.00 8.49
N ILE A 66 4.36 -3.77 7.25
CA ILE A 66 5.15 -4.17 6.08
C ILE A 66 6.10 -3.02 5.73
N LYS A 67 7.40 -3.22 5.89
CA LYS A 67 8.42 -2.23 5.47
C LYS A 67 8.87 -2.44 4.03
N ASP A 68 8.90 -3.69 3.57
CA ASP A 68 9.30 -4.06 2.21
C ASP A 68 8.31 -3.53 1.16
N ILE A 69 8.86 -2.90 0.12
CA ILE A 69 8.08 -2.21 -0.90
C ILE A 69 7.42 -3.19 -1.87
N ASP A 70 8.09 -4.28 -2.22
CA ASP A 70 7.53 -5.26 -3.14
C ASP A 70 6.43 -6.07 -2.44
N LEU A 71 6.58 -6.37 -1.14
CA LEU A 71 5.49 -6.94 -0.33
C LEU A 71 4.28 -6.00 -0.25
N LYS A 72 4.49 -4.69 -0.08
CA LYS A 72 3.41 -3.69 -0.12
C LYS A 72 2.62 -3.75 -1.42
N ILE A 73 3.32 -3.84 -2.55
CA ILE A 73 2.70 -3.94 -3.87
C ILE A 73 1.95 -5.26 -4.00
N LEU A 74 2.53 -6.38 -3.59
CA LEU A 74 1.87 -7.69 -3.62
C LEU A 74 0.58 -7.74 -2.78
N VAL A 75 0.55 -7.05 -1.63
CA VAL A 75 -0.68 -6.88 -0.85
C VAL A 75 -1.75 -6.12 -1.63
N GLN A 76 -1.40 -4.99 -2.25
CA GLN A 76 -2.34 -4.21 -3.06
C GLN A 76 -2.85 -5.01 -4.26
N LEU A 77 -1.98 -5.79 -4.89
CA LEU A 77 -2.33 -6.69 -5.99
C LEU A 77 -3.26 -7.81 -5.52
N GLY A 78 -3.04 -8.38 -4.34
CA GLY A 78 -3.95 -9.37 -3.76
C GLY A 78 -5.33 -8.81 -3.43
N LEU A 79 -5.41 -7.58 -2.95
CA LEU A 79 -6.69 -6.88 -2.75
C LEU A 79 -7.40 -6.59 -4.08
N ALA A 80 -6.65 -6.26 -5.13
CA ALA A 80 -7.20 -6.10 -6.48
C ALA A 80 -7.70 -7.43 -7.07
N LEU A 81 -6.95 -8.53 -6.90
CA LEU A 81 -7.38 -9.88 -7.28
C LEU A 81 -8.72 -10.23 -6.62
N ARG A 82 -8.90 -9.89 -5.34
CA ARG A 82 -10.16 -10.13 -4.62
C ARG A 82 -11.35 -9.41 -5.26
N LYS A 83 -11.16 -8.16 -5.73
CA LYS A 83 -12.21 -7.40 -6.43
C LYS A 83 -12.52 -7.97 -7.82
N LEU A 84 -11.56 -8.65 -8.45
CA LEU A 84 -11.70 -9.26 -9.79
C LEU A 84 -12.26 -10.68 -9.74
N GLU A 85 -12.68 -11.22 -8.60
CA GLU A 85 -13.18 -12.60 -8.50
C GLU A 85 -14.41 -12.87 -9.39
N SER A 86 -15.21 -11.85 -9.69
CA SER A 86 -16.33 -11.94 -10.62
C SER A 86 -15.94 -11.91 -12.10
N ASP A 87 -14.71 -11.46 -12.43
CA ASP A 87 -14.19 -11.38 -13.79
C ASP A 87 -12.97 -12.31 -13.93
N GLN A 88 -13.24 -13.55 -14.34
CA GLN A 88 -12.23 -14.60 -14.42
C GLN A 88 -11.13 -14.30 -15.43
N VAL A 89 -11.44 -13.55 -16.50
CA VAL A 89 -10.46 -13.18 -17.53
C VAL A 89 -9.48 -12.16 -16.95
N GLU A 90 -9.99 -11.10 -16.32
CA GLU A 90 -9.14 -10.08 -15.71
C GLU A 90 -8.37 -10.60 -14.50
N LEU A 91 -9.00 -11.49 -13.72
CA LEU A 91 -8.35 -12.18 -12.62
C LEU A 91 -7.14 -12.96 -13.11
N GLN A 92 -7.29 -13.79 -14.15
CA GLN A 92 -6.19 -14.60 -14.67
C GLN A 92 -5.10 -13.72 -15.31
N ASN A 93 -5.50 -12.70 -16.07
CA ASN A 93 -4.57 -11.73 -16.65
C ASN A 93 -3.68 -11.07 -15.58
N LEU A 94 -4.27 -10.64 -14.46
CA LEU A 94 -3.51 -10.04 -13.37
C LEU A 94 -2.59 -11.05 -12.67
N ARG A 95 -3.03 -12.31 -12.50
CA ARG A 95 -2.20 -13.39 -11.94
C ARG A 95 -0.97 -13.66 -12.81
N ASP A 96 -1.13 -13.75 -14.12
CA ASP A 96 -0.02 -14.01 -15.05
C ASP A 96 1.01 -12.87 -15.01
N LYS A 97 0.53 -11.62 -14.93
CA LYS A 97 1.39 -10.42 -14.76
C LYS A 97 2.16 -10.46 -13.44
N ILE A 98 1.53 -10.89 -12.35
CA ILE A 98 2.18 -11.06 -11.05
C ILE A 98 3.26 -12.14 -11.15
N VAL A 99 2.97 -13.28 -11.77
CA VAL A 99 3.95 -14.37 -11.96
C VAL A 99 5.12 -13.91 -12.81
N TYR A 100 4.86 -13.19 -13.90
CA TYR A 100 5.92 -12.67 -14.76
C TYR A 100 6.93 -11.83 -13.98
N LYS A 101 6.44 -10.89 -13.15
CA LYS A 101 7.27 -9.91 -12.42
C LYS A 101 7.84 -10.43 -11.10
N TYR A 102 7.02 -11.10 -10.29
CA TYR A 102 7.34 -11.49 -8.91
C TYR A 102 7.49 -13.01 -8.72
N LYS A 103 7.39 -13.78 -9.82
CA LYS A 103 7.43 -15.25 -9.84
C LYS A 103 6.28 -15.85 -9.02
N MET A 104 6.25 -17.18 -8.95
CA MET A 104 5.21 -17.91 -8.22
C MET A 104 5.13 -17.51 -6.74
N LYS A 105 6.27 -17.21 -6.11
CA LYS A 105 6.31 -16.73 -4.72
C LYS A 105 5.50 -15.44 -4.53
N GLY A 106 5.61 -14.49 -5.46
CA GLY A 106 4.82 -13.26 -5.44
C GLY A 106 3.33 -13.54 -5.60
N LEU A 107 2.95 -14.43 -6.52
CA LEU A 107 1.55 -14.81 -6.71
C LEU A 107 0.95 -15.41 -5.43
N HIS A 108 1.67 -16.32 -4.76
CA HIS A 108 1.19 -16.91 -3.51
C HIS A 108 0.95 -15.85 -2.42
N ILE A 109 1.85 -14.87 -2.29
CA ILE A 109 1.65 -13.76 -1.34
C ILE A 109 0.40 -12.97 -1.69
N ALA A 110 0.20 -12.62 -2.97
CA ALA A 110 -1.00 -11.92 -3.41
C ALA A 110 -2.27 -12.76 -3.17
N GLN A 111 -2.22 -14.08 -3.35
CA GLN A 111 -3.33 -15.00 -3.10
C GLN A 111 -3.67 -15.15 -1.61
N VAL A 112 -2.67 -15.14 -0.72
CA VAL A 112 -2.90 -15.09 0.74
C VAL A 112 -3.73 -13.86 1.11
N VAL A 113 -3.44 -12.72 0.48
CA VAL A 113 -4.24 -11.51 0.65
C VAL A 113 -5.59 -11.65 -0.02
N GLN A 114 -5.68 -12.12 -1.26
CA GLN A 114 -6.94 -12.37 -1.96
C GLN A 114 -7.93 -13.15 -1.07
N ASN A 115 -7.45 -14.25 -0.49
CA ASN A 115 -8.23 -15.20 0.32
C ASN A 115 -8.52 -14.73 1.76
N LYS A 116 -8.23 -13.46 2.10
CA LYS A 116 -8.45 -12.86 3.45
C LYS A 116 -7.63 -13.51 4.58
N ILE A 117 -6.64 -14.35 4.28
CA ILE A 117 -5.80 -15.01 5.30
C ILE A 117 -4.96 -13.97 6.06
N LEU A 118 -4.49 -12.93 5.37
CA LEU A 118 -3.72 -11.85 6.01
C LEU A 118 -4.53 -11.10 7.07
N ARG A 119 -5.83 -10.88 6.83
CA ARG A 119 -6.74 -10.25 7.79
C ARG A 119 -6.88 -11.10 9.05
N ILE A 120 -7.08 -12.41 8.90
CA ILE A 120 -7.19 -13.36 10.01
C ILE A 120 -5.89 -13.36 10.83
N LEU A 121 -4.72 -13.38 10.18
CA LEU A 121 -3.43 -13.35 10.88
C LEU A 121 -3.21 -12.06 11.69
N LEU A 122 -3.63 -10.90 11.15
CA LEU A 122 -3.50 -9.62 11.84
C LEU A 122 -4.50 -9.46 13.00
N GLU A 123 -5.70 -10.04 12.91
CA GLU A 123 -6.69 -10.04 13.99
C GLU A 123 -6.30 -10.97 15.15
N VAL A 124 -5.55 -12.05 14.88
CA VAL A 124 -5.14 -13.06 15.88
C VAL A 124 -3.82 -12.69 16.57
N LEU A 125 -2.98 -11.84 15.96
CA LEU A 125 -1.76 -11.36 16.61
C LEU A 125 -2.11 -10.32 17.69
N PRO A 126 -1.75 -10.56 18.97
CA PRO A 126 -1.91 -9.54 20.01
C PRO A 126 -0.95 -8.40 19.69
N LEU A 127 -1.48 -7.31 19.13
CA LEU A 127 -0.76 -6.07 18.98
C LEU A 127 -0.49 -5.51 20.38
N LYS A 128 0.76 -5.65 20.84
CA LYS A 128 1.27 -5.00 22.05
C LYS A 128 1.52 -3.52 21.80
#